data_AF-T0ITV1-F1
#
_entry.id   AF-T0ITV1-F1
#
_cell.length_a   1.000
_cell.length_b   1.000
_cell.length_c   1.000
_cell.angle_alpha   90.00
_cell.angle_beta   90.00
_cell.angle_gamma   90.00
#
_symmetry.space_group_name_H-M   'P 1'
#
loop_
_entity.id
_entity.type
_entity.pdbx_description
1 polymer ?
#
loop_
_entity_poly.entity_id
_entity_poly.type
_entity_poly.pdbx_seq_one_letter_code
_entity_poly.pdbx_strand_id
1 'polypeptide(L)'
;MNIYAGHRNRNERLVSRDDNSLGKNARRDEPVLQVRLLGESVRAAGQFQRSALGHIDHEHWLERLRADGQRLVDLLTQMGFSPSTDLGSDLPKPGVKHRL
;
A
#
# COMPACT_ATOMS: atom_id res chain seq x y z
N MET A 1 -34.29 -4.63 53.16
CA MET A 1 -33.67 -4.23 51.88
C MET A 1 -32.18 -3.97 52.13
N ASN A 2 -31.30 -4.83 51.58
CA ASN A 2 -29.90 -4.50 51.27
C ASN A 2 -29.90 -3.34 50.23
N ILE A 3 -28.88 -2.51 50.01
CA ILE A 3 -27.58 -2.87 49.39
C ILE A 3 -26.51 -1.75 49.58
N TYR A 4 -25.40 -2.17 50.19
CA TYR A 4 -23.96 -1.84 50.03
C TYR A 4 -23.40 -0.41 50.03
N ALA A 5 -22.67 -0.15 51.13
CA ALA A 5 -21.60 0.82 51.28
C ALA A 5 -20.38 0.49 50.38
N GLY A 6 -19.85 1.53 49.74
CA GLY A 6 -18.69 1.49 48.87
C GLY A 6 -17.39 1.13 49.59
N HIS A 7 -16.67 0.22 48.96
CA HIS A 7 -15.49 -0.49 49.42
C HIS A 7 -14.23 0.40 49.47
N ARG A 8 -13.45 0.26 50.55
CA ARG A 8 -12.10 0.82 50.74
C ARG A 8 -11.13 0.20 49.72
N ASN A 9 -10.38 1.02 48.99
CA ASN A 9 -9.23 0.55 48.22
C ASN A 9 -7.91 0.95 48.92
N ARG A 10 -7.15 -0.08 49.32
CA ARG A 10 -5.86 -0.02 50.00
C ARG A 10 -4.75 0.08 48.96
N ASN A 11 -4.01 1.18 49.01
CA ASN A 11 -2.71 1.31 48.36
C ASN A 11 -1.67 0.44 49.08
N GLU A 12 -1.47 -0.80 48.65
CA GLU A 12 -0.36 -1.64 49.12
C GLU A 12 0.30 -2.42 47.96
N ARG A 13 1.24 -1.74 47.31
CA ARG A 13 2.64 -2.16 47.11
C ARG A 13 2.91 -3.67 46.94
N LEU A 14 3.23 -4.10 45.72
CA LEU A 14 4.16 -5.21 45.49
C LEU A 14 5.10 -4.88 44.31
N VAL A 15 6.35 -4.64 44.67
CA VAL A 15 7.51 -4.76 43.78
C VAL A 15 7.76 -6.26 43.62
N SER A 16 7.61 -6.80 42.41
CA SER A 16 8.25 -8.06 42.02
C SER A 16 9.09 -7.81 40.78
N ARG A 17 10.38 -8.03 40.96
CA ARG A 17 11.43 -8.08 39.96
C ARG A 17 11.31 -9.45 39.29
N ASP A 18 10.97 -9.47 38.01
CA ASP A 18 11.07 -10.67 37.20
C ASP A 18 11.83 -10.38 35.91
N ASP A 19 12.75 -11.29 35.65
CA ASP A 19 13.80 -11.26 34.67
C ASP A 19 13.30 -11.38 33.22
N ASN A 20 14.02 -10.69 32.34
CA ASN A 20 14.49 -11.15 31.04
C ASN A 20 13.65 -12.21 30.29
N SER A 21 12.88 -11.77 29.28
CA SER A 21 12.73 -12.57 28.05
C SER A 21 12.59 -11.67 26.81
N LEU A 22 13.72 -11.48 26.13
CA LEU A 22 13.76 -11.23 24.69
C LEU A 22 12.92 -12.29 23.97
N GLY A 23 11.90 -11.88 23.21
CA GLY A 23 11.30 -12.78 22.24
C GLY A 23 9.91 -12.40 21.74
N LYS A 24 9.87 -12.07 20.44
CA LYS A 24 8.73 -12.33 19.52
C LYS A 24 7.56 -11.34 19.54
N ASN A 25 7.79 -10.11 19.07
CA ASN A 25 6.69 -9.32 18.45
C ASN A 25 6.87 -9.07 16.94
N ALA A 26 7.97 -9.51 16.33
CA ALA A 26 8.29 -9.24 14.92
C ALA A 26 7.55 -10.09 13.87
N ARG A 27 6.36 -10.63 14.15
CA ARG A 27 5.65 -11.54 13.21
C ARG A 27 4.15 -11.32 13.05
N ARG A 28 3.60 -10.17 13.47
CA ARG A 28 2.15 -9.89 13.36
C ARG A 28 1.78 -8.61 12.60
N ASP A 29 2.74 -7.76 12.25
CA ASP A 29 2.46 -6.49 11.55
C ASP A 29 2.48 -6.61 10.01
N GLU A 30 3.08 -7.66 9.45
CA GLU A 30 3.15 -7.90 8.00
C GLU A 30 1.79 -7.86 7.27
N PRO A 31 0.75 -8.59 7.71
CA PRO A 31 -0.51 -8.66 6.97
C PRO A 31 -1.28 -7.34 7.02
N VAL A 32 -1.18 -6.59 8.13
CA VAL A 32 -1.84 -5.28 8.28
C VAL A 32 -1.18 -4.25 7.36
N LEU A 33 0.16 -4.28 7.24
CA LEU A 33 0.90 -3.44 6.31
C LEU A 33 0.49 -3.70 4.85
N GLN A 34 0.35 -4.97 4.47
CA GLN A 34 -0.05 -5.36 3.11
C GLN A 34 -1.47 -4.94 2.75
N VAL A 35 -2.44 -5.03 3.68
CA VAL A 35 -3.82 -4.59 3.43
C VAL A 35 -3.90 -3.07 3.22
N ARG A 36 -3.14 -2.30 3.99
CA ARG A 36 -3.07 -0.83 3.81
C ARG A 36 -2.46 -0.46 2.47
N LEU A 37 -1.36 -1.12 2.11
CA LEU A 37 -0.65 -0.87 0.85
C LEU A 37 -1.51 -1.22 -0.36
N LEU A 38 -2.31 -2.30 -0.29
CA LEU A 38 -3.29 -2.65 -1.30
C LEU A 38 -4.36 -1.55 -1.45
N GLY A 39 -4.94 -1.09 -0.33
CA GLY A 39 -5.93 -0.02 -0.36
C GLY A 39 -5.40 1.30 -0.94
N GLU A 40 -4.15 1.66 -0.62
CA GLU A 40 -3.46 2.83 -1.18
C GLU A 40 -3.22 2.68 -2.68
N SER A 41 -2.81 1.49 -3.12
CA SER A 41 -2.59 1.17 -4.54
C SER A 41 -3.87 1.28 -5.35
N VAL A 42 -4.99 0.76 -4.84
CA VAL A 42 -6.30 0.88 -5.51
C VAL A 42 -6.74 2.34 -5.62
N ARG A 43 -6.53 3.14 -4.56
CA ARG A 43 -6.84 4.57 -4.59
C ARG A 43 -5.98 5.33 -5.61
N ALA A 44 -4.69 5.04 -5.66
CA ALA A 44 -3.76 5.64 -6.63
C ALA A 44 -4.13 5.24 -8.07
N ALA A 45 -4.53 3.99 -8.31
CA ALA A 45 -5.00 3.54 -9.62
C ALA A 45 -6.23 4.34 -10.09
N GLY A 46 -7.19 4.55 -9.20
CA GLY A 46 -8.35 5.40 -9.52
C GLY A 46 -7.99 6.87 -9.78
N GLN A 47 -6.97 7.41 -9.11
CA GLN A 47 -6.46 8.77 -9.39
C GLN A 47 -5.81 8.83 -10.77
N PHE A 48 -4.90 7.90 -11.07
CA PHE A 48 -4.26 7.80 -12.37
C PHE A 48 -5.27 7.67 -13.52
N GLN A 49 -6.30 6.82 -13.36
CA GLN A 49 -7.38 6.69 -14.34
C GLN A 49 -8.12 8.00 -14.58
N ARG A 50 -8.43 8.76 -13.52
CA ARG A 50 -9.06 10.08 -13.66
C ARG A 50 -8.15 11.10 -14.32
N SER A 51 -6.85 11.06 -14.06
CA SER A 51 -5.89 11.94 -14.73
C SER A 51 -5.69 11.59 -16.19
N ALA A 52 -5.76 10.29 -16.55
CA ALA A 52 -5.71 9.83 -17.93
C ALA A 52 -6.97 10.17 -18.73
N LEU A 53 -8.15 10.04 -18.12
CA LEU A 53 -9.44 10.20 -18.80
C LEU A 53 -10.03 11.61 -18.68
N GLY A 54 -9.69 12.34 -17.62
CA GLY A 54 -10.54 13.43 -17.16
C GLY A 54 -10.14 14.81 -17.65
N HIS A 55 -8.87 15.07 -17.97
CA HIS A 55 -8.36 16.45 -18.04
C HIS A 55 -7.41 16.69 -19.22
N ILE A 56 -7.57 16.01 -20.36
CA ILE A 56 -6.68 16.21 -21.53
C ILE A 56 -6.64 17.68 -21.99
N ASP A 57 -7.72 18.45 -21.74
CA ASP A 57 -7.84 19.86 -22.13
C ASP A 57 -7.29 20.86 -21.09
N HIS A 58 -6.67 20.40 -20.00
CA HIS A 58 -6.09 21.28 -18.98
C HIS A 58 -4.59 21.50 -19.23
N GLU A 59 -4.10 22.73 -19.16
CA GLU A 59 -2.69 23.12 -19.42
C GLU A 59 -1.61 22.19 -18.80
N HIS A 60 -1.88 21.58 -17.65
CA HIS A 60 -0.92 20.78 -16.88
C HIS A 60 -1.31 19.28 -16.80
N TRP A 61 -2.15 18.81 -17.72
CA TRP A 61 -2.68 17.44 -17.69
C TRP A 61 -1.58 16.37 -17.75
N LEU A 62 -0.53 16.61 -18.55
CA LEU A 62 0.58 15.69 -18.72
C LEU A 62 1.40 15.55 -17.42
N GLU A 63 1.59 16.64 -16.69
CA GLU A 63 2.33 16.64 -15.42
C GLU A 63 1.56 15.87 -14.34
N ARG A 64 0.24 16.09 -14.27
CA ARG A 64 -0.64 15.32 -13.37
C ARG A 64 -0.66 13.84 -13.72
N LEU A 65 -0.78 13.51 -15.00
CA LEU A 65 -0.74 12.13 -15.47
C LEU A 65 0.57 11.44 -15.07
N ARG A 66 1.71 12.12 -15.24
CA ARG A 66 3.02 11.60 -14.82
C ARG A 66 3.13 11.46 -13.31
N ALA A 67 2.68 12.46 -12.54
CA ALA A 67 2.75 12.42 -11.08
C ALA A 67 1.90 11.29 -10.49
N ASP A 68 0.66 11.15 -10.94
CA ASP A 68 -0.23 10.08 -10.49
C ASP A 68 0.25 8.70 -10.97
N GLY A 69 0.80 8.63 -12.19
CA GLY A 69 1.40 7.41 -12.73
C GLY A 69 2.61 6.96 -11.91
N GLN A 70 3.53 7.87 -11.59
CA GLN A 70 4.70 7.57 -10.77
C GLN A 70 4.28 7.07 -9.39
N ARG A 71 3.33 7.75 -8.75
CA ARG A 71 2.81 7.34 -7.44
C ARG A 71 2.21 5.93 -7.46
N LEU A 72 1.48 5.58 -8.52
CA LEU A 72 0.93 4.23 -8.69
C LEU A 72 2.06 3.21 -8.84
N VAL A 73 3.07 3.48 -9.69
CA VAL A 73 4.23 2.60 -9.88
C VAL A 73 4.96 2.37 -8.56
N ASP A 74 5.23 3.42 -7.78
CA ASP A 74 5.93 3.31 -6.50
C ASP A 74 5.20 2.39 -5.50
N LEU A 75 3.87 2.46 -5.46
CA LEU A 75 3.04 1.60 -4.60
C LEU A 75 3.02 0.15 -5.08
N LEU A 76 2.92 -0.06 -6.40
CA LEU A 76 2.99 -1.39 -7.00
C LEU A 76 4.37 -2.03 -6.74
N THR A 77 5.46 -1.27 -6.84
CA THR A 77 6.82 -1.73 -6.52
C THR A 77 6.97 -2.09 -5.04
N GLN A 78 6.39 -1.31 -4.13
CA GLN A 78 6.35 -1.67 -2.71
C GLN A 78 5.59 -2.99 -2.44
N MET A 79 4.60 -3.33 -3.28
CA MET A 79 3.91 -4.63 -3.23
C MET A 79 4.68 -5.76 -3.93
N GLY A 80 5.84 -5.49 -4.53
CA GLY A 80 6.65 -6.47 -5.24
C GLY A 80 6.32 -6.64 -6.72
N PHE A 81 5.46 -5.79 -7.30
CA PHE A 81 5.24 -5.77 -8.74
C PHE A 81 6.38 -5.00 -9.44
N SER A 82 6.76 -5.45 -10.63
CA SER A 82 7.74 -4.78 -11.48
C SER A 82 7.12 -4.49 -12.84
N PRO A 83 7.34 -3.31 -13.43
CA PRO A 83 6.85 -3.01 -14.77
C PRO A 83 7.45 -3.98 -15.79
N SER A 84 6.62 -4.50 -16.69
CA SER A 84 7.10 -5.32 -17.79
C SER A 84 7.81 -4.43 -18.81
N THR A 85 9.06 -4.75 -19.13
CA THR A 85 9.83 -4.05 -20.17
C THR A 85 9.56 -4.59 -21.58
N ASP A 86 8.75 -5.65 -21.72
CA ASP A 86 8.48 -6.35 -22.98
C ASP A 86 7.46 -5.68 -23.91
N LEU A 87 7.28 -4.36 -23.82
CA LEU A 87 6.35 -3.60 -24.65
C LEU A 87 6.78 -3.45 -26.14
N GLY A 88 7.78 -4.22 -26.61
CA GLY A 88 8.38 -4.04 -27.94
C GLY A 88 8.63 -5.29 -28.77
N SER A 89 8.34 -6.50 -28.27
CA SER A 89 8.66 -7.76 -28.98
C SER A 89 7.49 -8.36 -29.78
N ASP A 90 6.24 -7.96 -29.49
CA ASP A 90 5.03 -8.49 -30.14
C ASP A 90 4.43 -7.60 -31.25
N LEU A 91 5.05 -6.46 -31.55
CA LEU A 91 4.67 -5.70 -32.75
C LEU A 91 5.24 -6.40 -33.99
N PRO A 92 4.40 -6.76 -35.00
CA PRO A 92 4.91 -7.35 -36.23
C PRO A 92 5.88 -6.38 -36.89
N LYS A 93 7.14 -6.83 -37.07
CA LYS A 93 8.17 -6.05 -37.78
C LYS A 93 7.64 -5.67 -39.16
N PRO A 94 7.50 -4.37 -39.50
CA PRO A 94 7.09 -3.98 -40.84
C PRO A 94 8.23 -4.30 -41.80
N GLY A 95 8.13 -5.39 -42.58
CA GLY A 95 9.12 -5.62 -43.63
C GLY A 95 9.24 -7.01 -44.26
N VAL A 96 8.64 -8.07 -43.73
CA VAL A 96 8.79 -9.38 -44.37
C VAL A 96 7.77 -9.53 -45.51
N LYS A 97 8.12 -9.00 -46.69
CA LYS A 97 7.45 -9.37 -47.94
C LYS A 97 7.82 -10.82 -48.22
N HIS A 98 6.91 -11.76 -47.94
CA HIS A 98 6.99 -13.09 -48.52
C HIS A 98 6.84 -12.93 -50.03
N ARG A 99 7.97 -13.10 -50.74
CA ARG A 99 7.98 -13.26 -52.19
C ARG A 99 7.47 -14.68 -52.46
N LEU A 100 6.30 -14.77 -53.08
CA LEU A 100 5.77 -16.00 -53.69
C LEU A 100 6.69 -16.43 -54.84
#